data_AF-A0AAE5WM51-F1
#
_entry.id   AF-A0AAE5WM51-F1
#
_cell.length_a   1.000
_cell.length_b   1.000
_cell.length_c   1.000
_cell.angle_alpha   90.00
_cell.angle_beta   90.00
_cell.angle_gamma   90.00
#
_symmetry.space_group_name_H-M   'P 1'
#
loop_
_entity.id
_entity.type
_entity.pdbx_description
1 polymer ?
#
loop_
_entity_poly.entity_id
_entity_poly.type
_entity_poly.pdbx_seq_one_letter_code
_entity_poly.pdbx_strand_id
1 'polypeptide(L)'
;MQFDLLRAFPYPVLRPSVDDYIDGDIQATVDFTQSDDGLTLTAHVSFALSVPEIVAEIEAGRAAYSVVFACRDTYFRKAVLSDVPTLLP
;
A
#
# COMPACT_ATOMS: atom_id res chain seq x y z
N MET A 1 -0.83 20.78 -25.94
CA MET A 1 -0.06 20.46 -24.73
C MET A 1 -0.90 20.84 -23.53
N GLN A 2 -1.45 19.86 -22.82
CA GLN A 2 -2.24 20.09 -21.61
C GLN A 2 -1.28 20.12 -20.41
N PHE A 3 -1.25 21.24 -19.69
CA PHE A 3 -0.48 21.38 -18.46
C PHE A 3 -1.20 20.62 -17.35
N ASP A 4 -0.67 19.45 -16.98
CA ASP A 4 -1.11 18.72 -15.80
C ASP A 4 -0.27 19.19 -14.59
N LEU A 5 -0.89 19.98 -13.71
CA LEU A 5 -0.30 20.51 -12.48
C LEU A 5 0.24 19.41 -11.55
N LEU A 6 -0.24 18.17 -11.68
CA LEU A 6 0.15 17.04 -10.84
C LEU A 6 1.26 16.18 -11.47
N ARG A 7 1.59 16.40 -12.75
CA ARG A 7 2.78 15.82 -13.41
C ARG A 7 4.10 16.48 -12.96
N ALA A 8 4.02 17.55 -12.16
CA ALA A 8 5.17 18.27 -11.63
C ALA A 8 5.93 17.56 -10.49
N PHE A 9 5.46 16.40 -10.02
CA PHE A 9 6.20 15.61 -9.02
C PHE A 9 7.20 14.68 -9.73
N PRO A 10 8.48 14.69 -9.32
CA PRO A 10 9.55 13.94 -10.01
C PRO A 10 9.47 12.42 -9.82
N TYR A 11 8.44 11.90 -9.15
CA TYR A 11 8.28 10.49 -8.84
C TYR A 11 7.00 9.95 -9.48
N PRO A 12 7.00 8.71 -9.99
CA PRO A 12 5.81 8.10 -10.57
C PRO A 12 4.71 8.03 -9.51
N VAL A 13 3.53 8.53 -9.86
CA VAL A 13 2.36 8.52 -8.98
C VAL A 13 1.33 7.62 -9.62
N LEU A 14 1.08 6.45 -9.04
CA LEU A 14 0.00 5.57 -9.47
C LEU A 14 -1.34 6.30 -9.26
N ARG A 15 -2.02 6.68 -10.34
CA ARG A 15 -3.36 7.31 -10.30
C ARG A 15 -4.22 6.75 -11.43
N PRO A 16 -5.55 6.73 -11.26
CA PRO A 16 -6.45 6.45 -12.37
C PRO A 16 -6.12 7.39 -13.54
N SER A 17 -5.91 6.85 -14.74
CA SER A 17 -5.60 7.56 -16.00
C SER A 17 -4.19 8.16 -16.16
N VAL A 18 -3.23 7.82 -15.29
CA VAL A 18 -1.79 8.08 -15.49
C VAL A 18 -1.04 6.76 -15.37
N ASP A 19 -0.74 6.14 -16.52
CA ASP A 19 -0.06 4.85 -16.58
C ASP A 19 1.46 5.04 -16.51
N ASP A 20 2.00 5.31 -15.32
CA ASP A 20 3.45 5.20 -15.09
C ASP A 20 3.91 3.73 -15.17
N TYR A 21 2.98 2.77 -14.99
CA TYR A 21 3.17 1.33 -15.20
C TYR A 21 1.95 0.76 -15.94
N ILE A 22 2.04 0.65 -17.27
CA ILE A 22 0.94 0.18 -18.14
C ILE A 22 0.59 -1.30 -17.89
N ASP A 23 1.57 -2.10 -17.47
CA ASP A 23 1.44 -3.56 -17.23
C ASP A 23 1.66 -3.94 -15.75
N GLY A 24 1.55 -2.96 -14.84
CA GLY A 24 1.77 -3.12 -13.41
C GLY A 24 0.48 -3.07 -12.60
N ASP A 25 0.38 -3.91 -11.57
CA ASP A 25 -0.74 -3.92 -10.62
C ASP A 25 -0.21 -4.01 -9.19
N ILE A 26 -0.96 -3.38 -8.28
CA ILE A 26 -0.82 -3.52 -6.84
C ILE A 26 -2.18 -3.80 -6.23
N GLN A 27 -2.33 -4.98 -5.65
CA GLN A 27 -3.54 -5.40 -4.98
C GLN A 27 -3.28 -5.59 -3.49
N ALA A 28 -4.20 -5.11 -2.65
CA ALA A 28 -4.17 -5.36 -1.21
C ALA A 28 -5.35 -6.25 -0.82
N THR A 29 -5.08 -7.30 -0.07
CA THR A 29 -6.10 -8.15 0.57
C THR A 29 -6.02 -7.94 2.07
N VAL A 30 -7.18 -7.73 2.70
CA VAL A 30 -7.29 -7.48 4.14
C VAL A 30 -8.30 -8.46 4.73
N ASP A 31 -7.83 -9.30 5.63
CA ASP A 31 -8.65 -10.22 6.41
C ASP A 31 -8.67 -9.79 7.88
N PHE A 32 -9.85 -9.70 8.46
CA PHE A 32 -10.00 -9.29 9.86
C PHE A 32 -10.31 -10.50 10.74
N THR A 33 -9.61 -10.60 11.86
CA THR A 33 -9.89 -11.56 12.92
C THR A 33 -10.18 -10.81 14.22
N GLN A 34 -11.28 -11.15 14.87
CA GLN A 34 -11.67 -10.56 16.16
C GLN A 34 -11.29 -11.51 17.29
N SER A 35 -10.81 -10.97 18.41
CA SER A 35 -10.60 -11.75 19.64
C SER A 35 -11.91 -12.21 20.27
N ASP A 36 -11.87 -13.28 21.06
CA ASP A 36 -13.04 -13.84 21.74
C ASP A 36 -13.73 -12.84 22.69
N ASP A 37 -12.96 -11.91 23.29
CA ASP A 37 -13.48 -10.85 24.17
C ASP A 37 -14.06 -9.65 23.41
N GLY A 38 -13.94 -9.62 22.08
CA GLY A 38 -14.42 -8.56 21.20
C GLY A 38 -13.65 -7.24 21.29
N LEU A 39 -12.59 -7.16 22.10
CA LEU A 39 -11.84 -5.93 22.37
C LEU A 39 -10.68 -5.70 21.40
N THR A 40 -10.22 -6.77 20.73
CA THR A 40 -9.09 -6.72 19.81
C THR A 40 -9.53 -7.11 18.41
N LEU A 41 -9.15 -6.30 17.42
CA LEU A 41 -9.30 -6.61 16.00
C LEU A 41 -7.90 -6.67 15.38
N THR A 42 -7.57 -7.81 14.78
CA THR A 42 -6.33 -8.01 14.04
C THR A 42 -6.63 -7.96 12.56
N ALA A 43 -5.89 -7.13 11.82
CA ALA A 43 -5.97 -7.05 10.37
C ALA A 43 -4.76 -7.76 9.76
N HIS A 44 -5.00 -8.83 9.03
CA HIS A 44 -4.01 -9.51 8.22
C HIS A 44 -4.00 -8.87 6.85
N VAL A 45 -2.97 -8.08 6.57
CA VAL A 45 -2.83 -7.35 5.30
C VAL A 45 -1.77 -8.00 4.44
N SER A 46 -2.15 -8.38 3.22
CA SER A 46 -1.24 -8.92 2.21
C SER A 46 -1.26 -8.03 0.97
N PHE A 47 -0.10 -7.86 0.34
CA PHE A 47 0.04 -7.11 -0.90
C PHE A 47 0.56 -8.02 -2.02
N ALA A 48 -0.08 -7.96 -3.18
CA ALA A 48 0.44 -8.51 -4.42
C ALA A 48 0.90 -7.32 -5.28
N LEU A 49 2.16 -7.34 -5.69
CA LEU A 49 2.78 -6.29 -6.50
C LEU A 49 3.43 -6.96 -7.72
N SER A 50 3.00 -6.61 -8.92
CA SER A 50 3.54 -7.21 -10.15
C SER A 50 4.71 -6.44 -10.75
N VAL A 51 5.02 -5.24 -10.23
CA VAL A 51 6.04 -4.33 -10.77
C VAL A 51 7.44 -4.67 -10.21
N PRO A 52 8.35 -5.26 -11.01
CA PRO A 52 9.64 -5.75 -10.51
C PRO A 52 10.56 -4.64 -9.98
N GLU A 53 10.51 -3.45 -10.57
CA GLU A 53 11.33 -2.30 -10.15
C GLU A 53 10.97 -1.87 -8.73
N ILE A 54 9.67 -1.82 -8.41
CA ILE A 54 9.21 -1.46 -7.07
C ILE A 54 9.56 -2.58 -6.07
N VAL A 55 9.45 -3.85 -6.48
CA VAL A 55 9.91 -4.99 -5.66
C VAL A 55 11.40 -4.85 -5.33
N ALA A 56 12.24 -4.53 -6.31
CA ALA A 56 13.68 -4.34 -6.10
C ALA A 56 13.99 -3.17 -5.14
N GLU A 57 13.22 -2.08 -5.19
CA GLU A 57 13.34 -0.97 -4.22
C GLU A 57 12.94 -1.38 -2.80
N ILE A 58 11.93 -2.24 -2.65
CA ILE A 58 11.49 -2.79 -1.36
C ILE A 58 12.56 -3.74 -0.79
N GLU A 59 13.09 -4.64 -1.62
CA GLU A 59 14.17 -5.55 -1.23
C GLU A 59 15.45 -4.81 -0.84
N ALA A 60 15.73 -3.68 -1.50
CA ALA A 60 16.86 -2.83 -1.15
C ALA A 60 16.61 -1.93 0.07
N GLY A 61 15.43 -2.02 0.71
CA GLY A 61 15.05 -1.22 1.88
C GLY A 61 14.84 0.26 1.59
N ARG A 62 14.69 0.65 0.32
CA ARG A 62 14.43 2.03 -0.11
C ARG A 62 12.94 2.35 -0.25
N ALA A 63 12.10 1.31 -0.32
CA ALA A 63 10.65 1.41 -0.31
C ALA A 63 10.04 0.43 0.71
N ALA A 64 8.81 0.70 1.13
CA ALA A 64 8.06 -0.16 2.05
C ALA A 64 6.56 -0.08 1.74
N TYR A 65 5.83 -1.14 2.07
CA TYR A 65 4.37 -1.09 2.05
C TYR A 65 3.87 -0.25 3.23
N SER A 66 2.76 0.45 3.04
CA SER A 66 2.11 1.22 4.11
C SER A 66 0.62 0.96 4.15
N VAL A 67 0.07 0.95 5.36
CA VAL A 67 -1.37 0.80 5.60
C VAL A 67 -1.83 1.93 6.51
N VAL A 68 -2.97 2.54 6.19
CA VAL A 68 -3.63 3.53 7.03
C VAL A 68 -4.95 2.96 7.52
N PHE A 69 -5.02 2.67 8.82
CA PHE A 69 -6.27 2.37 9.50
C PHE A 69 -6.97 3.67 9.83
N ALA A 70 -8.20 3.86 9.35
CA ALA A 70 -9.00 5.04 9.63
C ALA A 70 -10.45 4.64 9.94
N CYS A 71 -10.98 5.14 11.06
CA CYS A 71 -12.39 5.01 11.42
C CYS A 71 -12.93 6.41 11.73
N ARG A 72 -13.92 6.83 10.95
CA ARG A 72 -14.51 8.17 11.08
C ARG A 72 -15.27 8.33 12.39
N ASP A 73 -15.95 7.28 12.84
CA ASP A 73 -16.86 7.34 13.98
C ASP A 73 -16.10 7.45 15.31
N THR A 74 -14.93 6.82 15.40
CA THR A 74 -14.04 6.89 16.58
C THR A 74 -12.94 7.93 16.43
N TYR A 75 -12.86 8.60 15.27
CA TYR A 75 -11.73 9.45 14.87
C TYR A 75 -10.36 8.76 14.95
N PHE A 76 -10.35 7.43 14.98
CA PHE A 76 -9.13 6.65 15.03
C PHE A 76 -8.42 6.74 13.68
N ARG A 77 -7.14 7.12 13.69
CA ARG A 77 -6.27 7.08 12.51
C ARG A 77 -4.88 6.64 12.90
N LYS A 78 -4.37 5.60 12.26
CA LYS A 78 -3.00 5.11 12.46
C LYS A 78 -2.40 4.63 11.16
N ALA A 79 -1.22 5.14 10.83
CA ALA A 79 -0.41 4.64 9.74
C ALA A 79 0.61 3.63 10.28
N VAL A 80 0.83 2.54 9.55
CA VAL A 80 1.87 1.55 9.82
C VAL A 80 2.64 1.27 8.55
N LEU A 81 3.92 0.94 8.72
CA LEU A 81 4.81 0.51 7.65
C LEU A 81 5.05 -1.00 7.78
N SER A 82 5.34 -1.66 6.67
CA SER A 82 5.83 -3.04 6.72
C SER A 82 7.24 -3.05 7.31
N ASP A 83 7.42 -3.71 8.46
CA ASP A 83 8.74 -3.82 9.11
C ASP A 83 9.66 -4.82 8.39
N VAL A 84 9.10 -5.89 7.82
CA VAL A 84 9.82 -6.94 7.07
C VAL A 84 8.96 -7.40 5.88
N PRO A 85 9.39 -7.20 4.62
CA PRO A 85 8.70 -7.79 3.48
C PRO A 85 8.82 -9.32 3.59
N THR A 86 7.69 -9.99 3.79
CA THR A 86 7.63 -11.46 3.79
C THR A 86 7.04 -11.88 2.45
N LEU A 87 7.89 -12.30 1.52
CA LEU A 87 7.44 -12.81 0.22
C LEU A 87 6.98 -14.26 0.40
N LEU A 88 5.71 -14.53 0.09
CA LEU A 88 5.24 -15.91 -0.03
C LEU A 88 5.77 -16.50 -1.37
N PRO A 89 6.20 -17.77 -1.38
CA PRO A 89 6.80 -18.42 -2.55
C PRO A 89 5.82 -18.62 -3.72
#